data_AF-A0AA38IVU6-F1
#
_entry.id   AF-A0AA38IVU6-F1
#
_cell.length_a   1.000
_cell.length_b   1.000
_cell.length_c   1.000
_cell.angle_alpha   90.00
_cell.angle_beta   90.00
_cell.angle_gamma   90.00
#
_symmetry.space_group_name_H-M   'P 1'
#
loop_
_entity.id
_entity.type
_entity.pdbx_description
1 polymer ?
#
loop_
_entity_poly.entity_id
_entity_poly.type
_entity_poly.pdbx_seq_one_letter_code
_entity_poly.pdbx_strand_id
1 'polypeptide(L)'
;MSADEIAWCERLRNEIELKGSFQAIPQVVVEEIFNSAGVKEQRQEIASPSPSLPNYTRSQLNRDDNLWLLRLFCIDFFQLKLVKVIVLLLLATNTLLFLVQTYLFLTIFEIRYLAFYSLYYVGSFYVMLSLLQTILATHLNCDALDALQLWKVKHIDEKTTERIKIEIKAVNTYAVVNIIFALLAGTMYILSENLGKMCFPLAIIENYVPSWKDELSFLYRTSYILAALAMMAN
;
A
#
# COMPACT_ATOMS: atom_id res chain seq x y z
N MET A 1 21.59 4.19 -24.72
CA MET A 1 22.11 2.96 -24.14
C MET A 1 23.30 2.50 -24.95
N SER A 2 24.45 2.34 -24.32
CA SER A 2 25.65 1.85 -25.00
C SER A 2 25.55 0.34 -25.26
N ALA A 3 26.33 -0.17 -26.21
CA ALA A 3 26.38 -1.61 -26.48
C ALA A 3 26.75 -2.44 -25.24
N ASP A 4 27.54 -1.86 -24.34
CA ASP A 4 27.97 -2.49 -23.09
C ASP A 4 26.83 -2.65 -22.08
N GLU A 5 25.90 -1.68 -22.02
CA GLU A 5 24.71 -1.76 -21.14
C GLU A 5 23.74 -2.85 -21.61
N ILE A 6 23.61 -3.04 -22.92
CA ILE A 6 22.75 -4.09 -23.50
C ILE A 6 23.35 -5.47 -23.21
N ALA A 7 24.67 -5.63 -23.41
CA ALA A 7 25.37 -6.89 -23.12
C ALA A 7 25.40 -7.25 -21.63
N TRP A 8 25.31 -6.26 -20.75
CA TRP A 8 25.18 -6.46 -19.30
C TRP A 8 23.78 -6.93 -18.90
N CYS A 9 22.74 -6.29 -19.43
CA CYS A 9 21.34 -6.67 -19.17
C CYS A 9 21.00 -8.08 -19.69
N GLU A 10 21.53 -8.48 -20.86
CA GLU A 10 21.33 -9.84 -21.39
C GLU A 10 22.03 -10.90 -20.54
N ARG A 11 23.22 -10.60 -20.01
CA ARG A 11 23.91 -11.50 -19.06
C ARG A 11 23.09 -11.69 -17.78
N LEU A 12 22.54 -10.61 -17.22
CA LEU A 12 21.75 -10.65 -16.00
C LEU A 12 20.46 -11.44 -16.17
N ARG A 13 19.77 -11.27 -17.31
CA ARG A 13 18.56 -12.02 -17.65
C ARG A 13 18.85 -13.53 -17.75
N ASN A 14 19.93 -13.91 -18.43
CA ASN A 14 20.29 -15.32 -18.61
C ASN A 14 20.70 -15.98 -17.29
N GLU A 15 21.35 -15.26 -16.36
CA GLU A 15 21.66 -15.80 -15.03
C GLU A 15 20.41 -16.02 -14.17
N ILE A 16 19.41 -15.14 -14.29
CA ILE A 16 18.13 -15.27 -13.57
C ILE A 16 17.31 -16.45 -14.12
N GLU A 17 17.29 -16.65 -15.43
CA GLU A 17 16.57 -17.77 -16.05
C GLU A 17 17.24 -19.13 -15.79
N LEU A 18 18.57 -19.18 -15.70
CA LEU A 18 19.31 -20.42 -15.40
C LEU A 18 19.20 -20.86 -13.94
N LYS A 19 18.98 -19.93 -13.00
CA LYS A 19 18.84 -20.22 -11.56
C LYS A 19 17.38 -20.16 -11.14
N GLY A 20 16.56 -21.06 -11.70
CA GLY A 20 15.13 -21.23 -11.45
C GLY A 20 14.72 -21.60 -10.01
N SER A 21 15.23 -20.89 -9.00
CA SER A 21 14.66 -20.81 -7.66
C SER A 21 15.12 -19.50 -7.03
N PHE A 22 14.17 -18.66 -6.60
CA PHE A 22 14.41 -17.51 -5.73
C PHE A 22 14.84 -18.02 -4.34
N GLN A 23 16.08 -18.50 -4.22
CA GLN A 23 16.77 -18.64 -2.95
C GLN A 23 17.65 -17.42 -2.76
N ALA A 24 17.58 -16.87 -1.55
CA ALA A 24 18.17 -15.62 -1.09
C ALA A 24 19.46 -15.21 -1.83
N ILE A 25 19.49 -13.96 -2.28
CA ILE A 25 20.69 -13.30 -2.80
C ILE A 25 21.80 -13.48 -1.74
N PRO A 26 22.91 -14.17 -2.06
CA PRO A 26 24.00 -14.37 -1.12
C PRO A 26 24.55 -13.00 -0.69
N GLN A 27 24.72 -12.78 0.61
CA GLN A 27 25.25 -11.52 1.16
C GLN A 27 26.57 -11.07 0.49
N VAL A 28 27.32 -12.03 -0.06
CA VAL A 28 28.56 -11.80 -0.82
C VAL A 28 28.35 -10.90 -2.03
N VAL A 29 27.23 -11.02 -2.75
CA VAL A 29 26.94 -10.20 -3.95
C VAL A 29 26.62 -8.75 -3.56
N VAL A 30 25.98 -8.55 -2.39
CA VAL A 30 25.71 -7.22 -1.86
C VAL A 30 27.01 -6.51 -1.47
N GLU A 31 27.95 -7.22 -0.83
CA GLU A 31 29.25 -6.64 -0.47
C GLU A 31 30.10 -6.27 -1.70
N GLU A 32 30.03 -7.04 -2.78
CA GLU A 32 30.76 -6.76 -4.01
C GLU A 32 30.21 -5.53 -4.74
N ILE A 33 28.89 -5.37 -4.78
CA ILE A 33 28.22 -4.17 -5.30
C ILE A 33 28.63 -2.93 -4.49
N PHE A 34 28.61 -3.00 -3.15
CA PHE A 34 29.04 -1.90 -2.29
C PHE A 34 30.52 -1.56 -2.42
N ASN A 35 31.38 -2.57 -2.64
CA ASN A 35 32.82 -2.36 -2.86
C ASN A 35 33.13 -1.75 -4.24
N SER A 36 32.35 -2.10 -5.28
CA SER A 36 32.52 -1.56 -6.63
C SER A 36 32.07 -0.09 -6.75
N ALA A 37 31.18 0.37 -5.86
CA ALA A 37 30.63 1.73 -5.85
C ALA A 37 31.51 2.77 -5.13
N GLY A 38 32.73 2.43 -4.72
CA GLY A 38 33.65 3.40 -4.06
C GLY A 38 33.22 3.84 -2.66
N VAL A 39 32.25 3.15 -2.03
CA VAL A 39 31.68 3.49 -0.70
C VAL A 39 32.55 2.92 0.44
N LYS A 40 33.88 2.99 0.33
CA LYS A 40 34.78 2.59 1.44
C LYS A 40 35.20 3.75 2.33
N GLU A 41 35.22 4.98 1.80
CA GLU A 41 35.72 6.14 2.56
C GLU A 41 34.72 6.74 3.55
N GLN A 42 33.41 6.52 3.39
CA GLN A 42 32.41 7.02 4.36
C GLN A 42 32.19 6.11 5.59
N ARG A 43 32.80 4.91 5.63
CA ARG A 43 32.56 3.97 6.73
C ARG A 43 33.41 4.23 7.97
N GLN A 44 34.51 4.98 7.85
CA GLN A 44 35.43 5.22 8.98
C GLN A 44 35.05 6.38 9.91
N GLU A 45 34.16 7.29 9.51
CA GLU A 45 33.64 8.33 10.42
C GLU A 45 32.41 7.90 11.26
N ILE A 46 31.81 6.74 10.96
CA ILE A 46 30.59 6.27 11.66
C ILE A 46 30.93 5.38 12.88
N ALA A 47 32.20 5.10 13.13
CA ALA A 47 32.65 4.23 14.24
C ALA A 47 32.83 4.95 15.59
N SER A 48 32.22 6.13 15.78
CA SER A 48 32.07 6.70 17.13
C SER A 48 30.77 6.18 17.75
N PRO A 49 30.79 5.65 18.99
CA PRO A 49 29.57 5.20 19.65
C PRO A 49 28.66 6.42 19.80
N SER A 50 27.59 6.43 19.01
CA SER A 50 26.55 7.45 19.03
C SER A 50 26.09 7.61 20.49
N PRO A 51 26.11 8.83 21.05
CA PRO A 51 25.62 9.07 22.40
C PRO A 51 24.19 8.55 22.49
N SER A 52 23.92 7.70 23.49
CA SER A 52 22.62 7.07 23.74
C SER A 52 21.51 8.05 23.41
N LEU A 53 20.82 7.80 22.29
CA LEU A 53 19.75 8.66 21.80
C LEU A 53 18.75 8.83 22.95
N PRO A 54 18.39 10.08 23.32
CA PRO A 54 17.37 10.28 24.34
C PRO A 54 16.10 9.55 23.88
N ASN A 55 15.53 8.73 24.76
CA ASN A 55 14.24 8.08 24.55
C ASN A 55 13.19 9.13 24.21
N TYR A 56 12.95 9.37 22.92
CA TYR A 56 11.92 10.28 22.46
C TYR A 56 10.58 9.59 22.73
N THR A 57 9.85 10.07 23.74
CA THR A 57 8.45 9.69 23.92
C THR A 57 7.66 10.07 22.67
N ARG A 58 6.74 9.20 22.22
CA ARG A 58 5.86 9.36 21.04
C ARG A 58 5.20 10.75 20.94
N SER A 59 4.98 11.41 22.08
CA SER A 59 4.44 12.77 22.19
C SER A 59 5.35 13.89 21.67
N GLN A 60 6.68 13.77 21.79
CA GLN A 60 7.63 14.77 21.28
C GLN A 60 7.84 14.65 19.77
N LEU A 61 7.74 13.43 19.24
CA LEU A 61 7.82 13.18 17.80
C LEU A 61 6.68 13.85 17.02
N ASN A 62 5.55 14.13 17.67
CA ASN A 62 4.34 14.67 17.03
C ASN A 62 4.35 16.20 16.83
N ARG A 63 5.26 16.94 17.47
CA ARG A 63 5.30 18.42 17.37
C ARG A 63 6.10 18.96 16.19
N ASP A 64 7.09 18.22 15.73
CA ASP A 64 7.99 18.62 14.63
C ASP A 64 7.75 17.79 13.35
N ASP A 65 6.68 16.99 13.32
CA ASP A 65 6.38 16.09 12.20
C ASP A 65 5.69 16.86 11.06
N ASN A 66 6.48 17.27 10.07
CA ASN A 66 5.94 17.94 8.89
C ASN A 66 5.11 17.00 8.00
N LEU A 67 5.15 15.67 8.22
CA LEU A 67 4.37 14.66 7.49
C LEU A 67 3.25 14.05 8.34
N TRP A 68 2.78 14.79 9.36
CA TRP A 68 1.77 14.31 10.32
C TRP A 68 0.49 13.78 9.66
N LEU A 69 0.06 14.35 8.53
CA LEU A 69 -1.12 13.90 7.78
C LEU A 69 -0.95 12.49 7.23
N LEU A 70 0.17 12.23 6.56
CA LEU A 70 0.48 10.92 5.99
C LEU A 70 0.58 9.87 7.11
N ARG A 71 1.26 10.23 8.20
CA ARG A 71 1.38 9.37 9.38
C ARG A 71 0.02 9.05 10.00
N LEU A 72 -0.84 10.05 10.16
CA LEU A 72 -2.17 9.86 10.74
C LEU A 72 -2.98 8.84 9.94
N PHE A 73 -3.00 8.97 8.62
CA PHE A 73 -3.81 8.10 7.76
C PHE A 73 -3.17 6.74 7.50
N CYS A 74 -1.87 6.66 7.22
CA CYS A 74 -1.20 5.40 6.88
C CYS A 74 -0.87 4.55 8.12
N ILE A 75 -0.58 5.18 9.26
CA ILE A 75 -0.06 4.49 10.44
C ILE A 75 -1.10 4.51 11.57
N ASP A 76 -1.50 5.68 12.06
CA ASP A 76 -2.30 5.75 13.29
C ASP A 76 -3.75 5.27 13.09
N PHE A 77 -4.39 5.60 11.96
CA PHE A 77 -5.77 5.20 11.66
C PHE A 77 -5.93 3.67 11.54
N PHE A 78 -5.04 3.01 10.80
CA PHE A 78 -5.07 1.55 10.62
C PHE A 78 -4.51 0.75 11.81
N GLN A 79 -3.82 1.40 12.75
CA GLN A 79 -3.38 0.75 13.97
C GLN A 79 -4.50 0.53 15.00
N LEU A 80 -5.63 1.24 14.88
CA LEU A 80 -6.76 1.07 15.78
C LEU A 80 -7.29 -0.37 15.70
N LYS A 81 -7.34 -1.07 16.85
CA LYS A 81 -7.79 -2.48 16.93
C LYS A 81 -9.15 -2.69 16.25
N LEU A 82 -10.07 -1.74 16.43
CA LEU A 82 -11.40 -1.77 15.82
C LEU A 82 -11.33 -1.67 14.29
N VAL A 83 -10.50 -0.77 13.75
CA VAL A 83 -10.30 -0.64 12.30
C VAL A 83 -9.68 -1.92 11.73
N LYS A 84 -8.71 -2.54 12.42
CA LYS A 84 -8.14 -3.83 11.98
C LYS A 84 -9.18 -4.94 11.86
N VAL A 85 -10.07 -5.06 12.86
CA VAL A 85 -11.17 -6.04 12.83
C VAL A 85 -12.10 -5.77 11.65
N ILE A 86 -12.46 -4.49 11.41
CA ILE A 86 -13.29 -4.11 10.26
C ILE A 86 -12.59 -4.45 8.94
N VAL A 87 -11.31 -4.10 8.78
CA VAL A 87 -10.53 -4.40 7.57
C VAL A 87 -10.43 -5.91 7.33
N LEU A 88 -10.24 -6.71 8.38
CA LEU A 88 -10.22 -8.17 8.28
C LEU A 88 -11.58 -8.74 7.85
N LEU A 89 -12.68 -8.25 8.42
CA LEU A 89 -14.03 -8.64 8.01
C LEU A 89 -14.31 -8.26 6.55
N LEU A 90 -13.85 -7.08 6.12
CA LEU A 90 -13.96 -6.65 4.73
C LEU A 90 -13.14 -7.52 3.79
N LEU A 91 -11.92 -7.89 4.17
CA LEU A 91 -11.10 -8.80 3.38
C LEU A 91 -11.80 -10.16 3.24
N ALA A 92 -12.25 -10.76 4.34
CA ALA A 92 -12.94 -12.04 4.32
C ALA A 92 -14.21 -12.01 3.46
N THR A 93 -15.01 -10.95 3.59
CA THR A 93 -16.23 -10.76 2.80
C THR A 93 -15.92 -10.58 1.32
N ASN A 94 -14.96 -9.73 0.97
CA ASN A 94 -14.55 -9.54 -0.42
C ASN A 94 -13.96 -10.80 -1.04
N THR A 95 -13.17 -11.58 -0.29
CA THR A 95 -12.65 -12.88 -0.75
C THR A 95 -13.78 -13.87 -1.00
N LEU A 96 -14.75 -14.00 -0.09
CA LEU A 96 -15.90 -14.88 -0.29
C LEU A 96 -16.70 -14.49 -1.54
N LEU A 97 -16.98 -13.19 -1.69
CA LEU A 97 -17.70 -12.65 -2.85
C LEU A 97 -16.93 -12.89 -4.16
N PHE A 98 -15.61 -12.70 -4.14
CA PHE A 98 -14.74 -12.96 -5.28
C PHE A 98 -14.73 -14.45 -5.67
N LEU A 99 -14.72 -15.37 -4.70
CA LEU A 99 -14.80 -16.81 -4.95
C LEU A 99 -16.15 -17.21 -5.55
N VAL A 100 -17.25 -16.71 -4.99
CA VAL A 100 -18.61 -16.94 -5.53
C VAL A 100 -18.71 -16.42 -6.95
N GLN A 101 -18.20 -15.21 -7.20
CA GLN A 101 -18.18 -14.62 -8.53
C GLN A 101 -17.32 -15.44 -9.51
N THR A 102 -16.17 -15.95 -9.07
CA THR A 102 -15.28 -16.83 -9.86
C THR A 102 -15.97 -18.12 -10.23
N TYR A 103 -16.65 -18.75 -9.27
CA TYR A 103 -17.43 -19.95 -9.50
C TYR A 103 -18.52 -19.72 -10.55
N LEU A 104 -19.33 -18.67 -10.38
CA LEU A 104 -20.43 -18.38 -11.30
C LEU A 104 -19.95 -18.00 -12.68
N PHE A 105 -18.88 -17.22 -12.75
CA PHE A 105 -18.19 -16.92 -13.98
C PHE A 105 -17.84 -18.24 -14.68
N LEU A 106 -17.08 -19.14 -14.06
CA LEU A 106 -16.71 -20.43 -14.67
C LEU A 106 -17.89 -21.28 -15.14
N THR A 107 -19.05 -21.21 -14.45
CA THR A 107 -20.23 -22.02 -14.81
C THR A 107 -21.11 -21.43 -15.91
N ILE A 108 -21.25 -20.10 -15.99
CA ILE A 108 -22.24 -19.42 -16.86
C ILE A 108 -21.56 -18.62 -17.99
N PHE A 109 -20.22 -18.67 -18.08
CA PHE A 109 -19.48 -17.70 -18.86
C PHE A 109 -19.83 -17.65 -20.36
N GLU A 110 -20.19 -16.46 -20.84
CA GLU A 110 -20.12 -16.10 -22.26
C GLU A 110 -18.93 -15.16 -22.51
N ILE A 111 -18.13 -15.47 -23.54
CA ILE A 111 -16.92 -14.71 -23.91
C ILE A 111 -17.17 -13.21 -24.10
N ARG A 112 -18.39 -12.82 -24.46
CA ARG A 112 -18.80 -11.42 -24.71
C ARG A 112 -18.68 -10.55 -23.47
N TYR A 113 -18.80 -11.13 -22.27
CA TYR A 113 -18.69 -10.39 -21.02
C TYR A 113 -17.28 -10.39 -20.44
N LEU A 114 -16.29 -11.05 -21.09
CA LEU A 114 -14.92 -11.15 -20.59
C LEU A 114 -14.32 -9.79 -20.26
N ALA A 115 -14.43 -8.85 -21.20
CA ALA A 115 -13.77 -7.54 -21.10
C ALA A 115 -14.37 -6.66 -19.99
N PHE A 116 -15.68 -6.75 -19.75
CA PHE A 116 -16.33 -5.99 -18.70
C PHE A 116 -16.03 -6.57 -17.32
N TYR A 117 -16.07 -7.89 -17.17
CA TYR A 117 -15.77 -8.53 -15.90
C TYR A 117 -14.28 -8.50 -15.58
N SER A 118 -13.37 -8.62 -16.55
CA SER A 118 -11.92 -8.65 -16.29
C SER A 118 -11.44 -7.39 -15.56
N LEU A 119 -11.93 -6.21 -15.95
CA LEU A 119 -11.59 -4.96 -15.27
C LEU A 119 -12.07 -4.96 -13.81
N TYR A 120 -13.29 -5.46 -13.57
CA TYR A 120 -13.81 -5.63 -12.21
C TYR A 120 -13.01 -6.64 -11.40
N TYR A 121 -12.58 -7.76 -12.01
CA TYR A 121 -11.75 -8.78 -11.38
C TYR A 121 -10.40 -8.22 -10.95
N VAL A 122 -9.72 -7.50 -11.84
CA VAL A 122 -8.42 -6.87 -11.54
C VAL A 122 -8.58 -5.82 -10.45
N GLY A 123 -9.63 -4.98 -10.55
CA GLY A 123 -9.93 -3.99 -9.51
C GLY A 123 -10.20 -4.64 -8.14
N SER A 124 -11.05 -5.66 -8.09
CA SER A 124 -11.36 -6.38 -6.85
C SER A 124 -10.16 -7.11 -6.26
N PHE A 125 -9.30 -7.69 -7.12
CA PHE A 125 -8.05 -8.30 -6.70
C PHE A 125 -7.10 -7.27 -6.07
N TYR A 126 -6.98 -6.09 -6.70
CA TYR A 126 -6.18 -4.99 -6.15
C TYR A 126 -6.73 -4.51 -4.80
N VAL A 127 -8.07 -4.38 -4.65
CA VAL A 127 -8.71 -4.09 -3.35
C VAL A 127 -8.29 -5.10 -2.28
N MET A 128 -8.39 -6.39 -2.59
CA MET A 128 -8.04 -7.45 -1.64
C MET A 128 -6.56 -7.42 -1.26
N LEU A 129 -5.67 -7.21 -2.23
CA LEU A 129 -4.24 -7.05 -1.97
C LEU A 129 -3.95 -5.84 -1.08
N SER A 130 -4.57 -4.69 -1.34
CA SER A 130 -4.41 -3.50 -0.49
C SER A 130 -4.91 -3.77 0.94
N LEU A 131 -6.08 -4.37 1.12
CA LEU A 131 -6.58 -4.72 2.46
C LEU A 131 -5.63 -5.70 3.19
N LEU A 132 -5.10 -6.69 2.47
CA LEU A 132 -4.12 -7.64 3.02
C LEU A 132 -2.82 -6.92 3.41
N GLN A 133 -2.29 -6.06 2.54
CA GLN A 133 -1.09 -5.27 2.81
C GLN A 133 -1.30 -4.36 4.02
N THR A 134 -2.46 -3.71 4.14
CA THR A 134 -2.78 -2.88 5.32
C THR A 134 -2.71 -3.70 6.61
N ILE A 135 -3.23 -4.93 6.62
CA ILE A 135 -3.14 -5.81 7.80
C ILE A 135 -1.68 -6.16 8.11
N LEU A 136 -0.91 -6.58 7.11
CA LEU A 136 0.50 -6.99 7.28
C LEU A 136 1.43 -5.83 7.63
N ALA A 137 1.28 -4.69 6.95
CA ALA A 137 2.10 -3.50 7.11
C ALA A 137 1.96 -2.87 8.51
N THR A 138 0.80 -3.01 9.16
CA THR A 138 0.65 -2.50 10.54
C THR A 138 1.58 -3.18 11.54
N HIS A 139 2.10 -4.37 11.26
CA HIS A 139 3.11 -5.02 12.10
C HIS A 139 4.53 -4.57 11.73
N LEU A 140 4.83 -4.49 10.43
CA LEU A 140 6.17 -4.16 9.95
C LEU A 140 6.55 -2.68 10.16
N ASN A 141 5.58 -1.77 10.05
CA ASN A 141 5.87 -0.34 10.08
C ASN A 141 6.25 0.17 11.47
N CYS A 142 5.73 -0.41 12.56
CA CYS A 142 6.12 0.01 13.91
C CYS A 142 7.57 -0.36 14.20
N ASP A 143 7.91 -1.62 13.98
CA ASP A 143 9.23 -2.15 14.27
C ASP A 143 10.28 -1.52 13.35
N ALA A 144 9.94 -1.27 12.09
CA ALA A 144 10.80 -0.57 11.15
C ALA A 144 10.99 0.91 11.52
N LEU A 145 9.94 1.62 11.95
CA LEU A 145 10.07 3.03 12.38
C LEU A 145 10.88 3.17 13.67
N ASP A 146 10.76 2.22 14.59
CA ASP A 146 11.54 2.21 15.82
C ASP A 146 13.01 1.82 15.55
N ALA A 147 13.26 0.96 14.55
CA ALA A 147 14.60 0.58 14.12
C ALA A 147 15.29 1.64 13.24
N LEU A 148 14.52 2.44 12.50
CA LEU A 148 15.03 3.57 11.72
C LEU A 148 15.45 4.66 12.69
N GLN A 149 16.76 4.81 12.89
CA GLN A 149 17.31 6.01 13.52
C GLN A 149 16.88 7.22 12.70
N LEU A 150 15.83 7.92 13.16
CA LEU A 150 15.34 9.14 12.51
C LEU A 150 16.50 10.13 12.40
N TRP A 151 16.91 10.40 11.16
CA TRP A 151 18.04 11.29 10.89
C TRP A 151 17.73 12.68 11.42
N LYS A 152 18.41 13.06 12.51
CA LYS A 152 18.40 14.45 12.97
C LYS A 152 19.21 15.27 11.99
N VAL A 153 18.51 16.05 11.18
CA VAL A 153 19.06 17.08 10.32
C VAL A 153 19.67 18.18 11.19
N LYS A 154 20.87 17.96 11.74
CA LYS A 154 21.54 18.94 12.59
C LYS A 154 22.46 19.88 11.80
N HIS A 155 22.99 19.44 10.65
CA HIS A 155 23.95 20.20 9.86
C HIS A 155 23.72 20.03 8.35
N ILE A 156 22.55 20.44 7.87
CA ILE A 156 22.24 20.46 6.43
C ILE A 156 22.24 21.91 5.95
N ASP A 157 22.85 22.13 4.78
CA ASP A 157 22.87 23.41 4.09
C ASP A 157 21.46 23.99 3.90
N GLU A 158 21.31 25.31 3.97
CA GLU A 158 20.01 25.99 3.93
C GLU A 158 19.23 25.63 2.66
N LYS A 159 19.94 25.56 1.53
CA LYS A 159 19.39 25.15 0.23
C LYS A 159 18.81 23.74 0.22
N THR A 160 19.45 22.81 0.91
CA THR A 160 18.98 21.41 1.01
C THR A 160 17.78 21.32 1.95
N THR A 161 17.77 22.12 3.03
CA THR A 161 16.63 22.23 3.94
C THR A 161 15.38 22.78 3.23
N GLU A 162 15.54 23.79 2.38
CA GLU A 162 14.42 24.30 1.57
C GLU A 162 13.87 23.26 0.59
N ARG A 163 14.75 22.50 -0.07
CA ARG A 163 14.32 21.41 -0.96
C ARG A 163 13.51 20.36 -0.21
N ILE A 164 13.97 19.92 0.96
CA ILE A 164 13.25 18.96 1.81
C ILE A 164 11.86 19.51 2.19
N LYS A 165 11.75 20.80 2.54
CA LYS A 165 10.47 21.42 2.87
C LYS A 165 9.50 21.44 1.67
N ILE A 166 10.01 21.70 0.46
CA ILE A 166 9.21 21.68 -0.77
C ILE A 166 8.71 20.27 -1.05
N GLU A 167 9.58 19.26 -0.96
CA GLU A 167 9.21 17.85 -1.15
C GLU A 167 8.16 17.41 -0.13
N ILE A 168 8.34 17.72 1.15
CA ILE A 168 7.35 17.40 2.19
C ILE A 168 6.00 18.07 1.89
N LYS A 169 6.01 19.34 1.46
CA LYS A 169 4.79 20.05 1.09
C LYS A 169 4.12 19.42 -0.13
N ALA A 170 4.90 18.99 -1.12
CA ALA A 170 4.40 18.30 -2.31
C ALA A 170 3.75 16.95 -1.93
N VAL A 171 4.41 16.14 -1.10
CA VAL A 171 3.89 14.86 -0.61
C VAL A 171 2.60 15.05 0.19
N ASN A 172 2.54 16.01 1.10
CA ASN A 172 1.31 16.30 1.85
C ASN A 172 0.18 16.75 0.93
N THR A 173 0.47 17.60 -0.05
CA THR A 173 -0.53 18.08 -1.01
C THR A 173 -1.06 16.90 -1.84
N TYR A 174 -0.16 16.03 -2.31
CA TYR A 174 -0.54 14.81 -3.02
C TYR A 174 -1.42 13.89 -2.15
N ALA A 175 -1.05 13.66 -0.89
CA ALA A 175 -1.85 12.86 0.04
C ALA A 175 -3.26 13.42 0.22
N VAL A 176 -3.39 14.74 0.46
CA VAL A 176 -4.69 15.40 0.63
C VAL A 176 -5.54 15.29 -0.64
N VAL A 177 -4.94 15.54 -1.80
CA VAL A 177 -5.65 15.43 -3.09
C VAL A 177 -6.14 14.01 -3.33
N ASN A 178 -5.32 13.00 -3.08
CA ASN A 178 -5.75 11.60 -3.19
C ASN A 178 -6.89 11.27 -2.23
N ILE A 179 -6.83 11.74 -0.98
CA ILE A 179 -7.92 11.53 -0.02
C ILE A 179 -9.24 12.09 -0.54
N ILE A 180 -9.22 13.30 -1.11
CA ILE A 180 -10.39 13.90 -1.72
C ILE A 180 -10.89 13.03 -2.88
N PHE A 181 -10.01 12.57 -3.78
CA PHE A 181 -10.39 11.71 -4.89
C PHE A 181 -10.96 10.36 -4.43
N ALA A 182 -10.40 9.73 -3.41
CA ALA A 182 -10.90 8.48 -2.87
C ALA A 182 -12.29 8.65 -2.23
N LEU A 183 -12.51 9.75 -1.50
CA LEU A 183 -13.83 10.08 -0.94
C LEU A 183 -14.85 10.36 -2.05
N LEU A 184 -14.46 11.10 -3.10
CA LEU A 184 -15.31 11.33 -4.26
C LEU A 184 -15.63 10.02 -5.01
N ALA A 185 -14.65 9.16 -5.23
CA ALA A 185 -14.85 7.86 -5.86
C ALA A 185 -15.78 6.96 -5.02
N GLY A 186 -15.56 6.89 -3.70
CA GLY A 186 -16.40 6.13 -2.79
C GLY A 186 -17.84 6.66 -2.71
N THR A 187 -18.03 7.98 -2.71
CA THR A 187 -19.38 8.58 -2.71
C THR A 187 -20.09 8.40 -4.04
N MET A 188 -19.40 8.54 -5.17
CA MET A 188 -19.96 8.24 -6.49
C MET A 188 -20.35 6.75 -6.61
N TYR A 189 -19.56 5.86 -6.00
CA TYR A 189 -19.89 4.44 -5.91
C TYR A 189 -21.17 4.20 -5.09
N ILE A 190 -21.33 4.88 -3.95
CA ILE A 190 -22.54 4.80 -3.13
C ILE A 190 -23.79 5.30 -3.90
N LEU A 191 -23.64 6.38 -4.66
CA LEU A 191 -24.74 7.05 -5.38
C LEU A 191 -25.14 6.37 -6.70
N SER A 192 -24.31 5.46 -7.23
CA SER A 192 -24.60 4.81 -8.50
C SER A 192 -25.79 3.84 -8.40
N GLU A 193 -26.86 4.14 -9.13
CA GLU A 193 -28.06 3.30 -9.18
C GLU A 193 -27.87 2.04 -10.03
N ASN A 194 -26.98 2.08 -11.03
CA ASN A 194 -26.73 0.95 -11.93
C ASN A 194 -25.80 -0.12 -11.35
N LEU A 195 -25.30 0.10 -10.13
CA LEU A 195 -24.31 -0.77 -9.50
C LEU A 195 -24.86 -2.18 -9.23
N GLY A 196 -26.15 -2.32 -8.90
CA GLY A 196 -26.77 -3.64 -8.65
C GLY A 196 -26.72 -4.58 -9.85
N LYS A 197 -26.63 -4.04 -11.08
CA LYS A 197 -26.53 -4.85 -12.31
C LYS A 197 -25.10 -5.32 -12.62
N MET A 198 -24.09 -4.62 -12.08
CA MET A 198 -22.67 -4.91 -12.34
C MET A 198 -21.97 -5.54 -11.13
N CYS A 199 -22.48 -5.28 -9.93
CA CYS A 199 -21.93 -5.74 -8.67
C CYS A 199 -22.74 -6.94 -8.18
N PHE A 200 -22.22 -8.13 -8.48
CA PHE A 200 -22.82 -9.40 -8.10
C PHE A 200 -23.19 -9.54 -6.60
N PRO A 201 -22.38 -9.05 -5.65
CA PRO A 201 -22.73 -9.05 -4.22
C PRO A 201 -24.03 -8.30 -3.89
N LEU A 202 -24.26 -7.13 -4.50
CA LEU A 202 -25.48 -6.36 -4.31
C LEU A 202 -26.70 -7.14 -4.85
N ALA A 203 -26.55 -7.79 -6.01
CA ALA A 203 -27.60 -8.64 -6.55
C ALA A 203 -27.94 -9.83 -5.63
N ILE A 204 -26.97 -10.42 -4.93
CA ILE A 204 -27.26 -11.48 -3.93
C ILE A 204 -28.06 -10.90 -2.76
N ILE A 205 -27.64 -9.76 -2.21
CA ILE A 205 -28.33 -9.12 -1.08
C ILE A 205 -29.79 -8.82 -1.43
N GLU A 206 -30.02 -8.24 -2.61
CA GLU A 206 -31.36 -7.90 -3.11
C GLU A 206 -32.25 -9.13 -3.31
N ASN A 207 -31.70 -10.24 -3.81
CA ASN A 207 -32.48 -11.44 -4.13
C ASN A 207 -32.72 -12.37 -2.93
N TYR A 208 -31.76 -12.47 -2.00
CA TYR A 208 -31.79 -13.48 -0.93
C TYR A 208 -32.11 -12.91 0.47
N VAL A 209 -31.94 -11.59 0.69
CA VAL A 209 -32.20 -10.95 1.99
C VAL A 209 -33.07 -9.68 1.81
N PRO A 210 -34.30 -9.80 1.26
CA PRO A 210 -35.12 -8.65 0.89
C PRO A 210 -35.49 -7.77 2.08
N SER A 211 -35.62 -8.35 3.27
CA SER A 211 -36.03 -7.66 4.48
C SER A 211 -34.98 -6.69 5.04
N TRP A 212 -33.69 -6.86 4.69
CA TRP A 212 -32.56 -6.06 5.19
C TRP A 212 -31.73 -5.50 4.02
N LYS A 213 -32.33 -5.46 2.82
CA LYS A 213 -31.59 -5.18 1.58
C LYS A 213 -30.99 -3.78 1.61
N ASP A 214 -31.70 -2.80 2.16
CA ASP A 214 -31.32 -1.39 2.11
C ASP A 214 -30.19 -1.14 3.09
N GLU A 215 -30.27 -1.70 4.30
CA GLU A 215 -29.24 -1.61 5.33
C GLU A 215 -27.95 -2.34 4.93
N LEU A 216 -28.07 -3.57 4.42
CA LEU A 216 -26.92 -4.36 3.98
C LEU A 216 -26.26 -3.75 2.75
N SER A 217 -27.06 -3.24 1.81
CA SER A 217 -26.54 -2.55 0.61
C SER A 217 -25.86 -1.24 0.98
N PHE A 218 -26.42 -0.47 1.92
CA PHE A 218 -25.78 0.74 2.43
C PHE A 218 -24.48 0.44 3.16
N LEU A 219 -24.46 -0.57 4.04
CA LEU A 219 -23.26 -0.99 4.76
C LEU A 219 -22.17 -1.48 3.79
N TYR A 220 -22.56 -2.27 2.79
CA TYR A 220 -21.65 -2.75 1.76
C TYR A 220 -21.08 -1.58 0.93
N ARG A 221 -21.92 -0.66 0.47
CA ARG A 221 -21.47 0.52 -0.32
C ARG A 221 -20.57 1.45 0.49
N THR A 222 -20.88 1.69 1.77
CA THR A 222 -20.04 2.53 2.64
C THR A 222 -18.69 1.89 2.95
N SER A 223 -18.62 0.55 2.96
CA SER A 223 -17.34 -0.14 3.13
C SER A 223 -16.31 0.14 2.03
N TYR A 224 -16.77 0.51 0.83
CA TYR A 224 -15.87 0.91 -0.27
C TYR A 224 -15.12 2.21 0.02
N ILE A 225 -15.65 3.10 0.87
CA ILE A 225 -14.89 4.26 1.33
C ILE A 225 -13.66 3.80 2.10
N LEU A 226 -13.83 2.85 3.02
CA LEU A 226 -12.73 2.32 3.82
C LEU A 226 -11.73 1.56 2.94
N ALA A 227 -12.21 0.81 1.94
CA ALA A 227 -11.35 0.15 0.96
C ALA A 227 -10.55 1.15 0.10
N ALA A 228 -11.17 2.24 -0.33
CA ALA A 228 -10.49 3.30 -1.08
C ALA A 228 -9.42 4.02 -0.24
N LEU A 229 -9.72 4.26 1.05
CA LEU A 229 -8.74 4.78 2.01
C LEU A 229 -7.57 3.80 2.20
N ALA A 230 -7.85 2.49 2.30
CA ALA A 230 -6.82 1.47 2.45
C ALA A 230 -5.91 1.37 1.21
N MET A 231 -6.45 1.53 0.00
CA MET A 231 -5.62 1.56 -1.22
C MET A 231 -4.59 2.69 -1.21
N MET A 232 -4.98 3.90 -0.80
CA MET A 232 -4.05 5.03 -0.77
C MET A 232 -2.98 4.92 0.32
N ALA A 233 -3.26 4.15 1.37
CA ALA A 233 -2.35 3.99 2.48
C ALA A 233 -1.18 3.04 2.18
N ASN A 234 -1.26 2.30 1.07
CA ASN A 234 -0.30 1.28 0.63
C ASN A 234 0.50 1.72 -0.58
#